data_AF-A0A507ED88-F1
#
_entry.id   AF-A0A507ED88-F1
#
_cell.length_a   1.000
_cell.length_b   1.000
_cell.length_c   1.000
_cell.angle_alpha   90.00
_cell.angle_beta   90.00
_cell.angle_gamma   90.00
#
_symmetry.space_group_name_H-M   'P 1'
#
loop_
_entity.id
_entity.type
_entity.pdbx_description
1 polymer ?
#
loop_
_entity_poly.entity_id
_entity_poly.type
_entity_poly.pdbx_seq_one_letter_code
_entity_poly.pdbx_strand_id
1 'polypeptide(L)'
;MSTHAHSIAAVAKALPRSTAFYPADYVFPRGKLAEVVGLGKRQPVVAVACGSYSPVTNLHLRMFEMARDYISDHPNLHLIGGYFSPVSDAYNKPGLVSWPHRVAMCEEATKDSDWIMVDSWESRQKEYQRTAWVLDHFNEMLNGNGQAGN
;
A
#
# COMPACT_ATOMS: atom_id res chain seq x y z
N MET A 1 -17.18 27.60 16.63
CA MET A 1 -17.45 27.10 15.27
C MET A 1 -16.12 27.05 14.54
N SER A 2 -15.47 25.88 14.52
CA SER A 2 -14.07 25.71 14.07
C SER A 2 -14.00 25.53 12.56
N THR A 3 -13.37 26.47 11.87
CA THR A 3 -13.09 26.47 10.43
C THR A 3 -11.67 25.97 10.17
N HIS A 4 -11.38 24.72 10.53
CA HIS A 4 -10.13 24.04 10.18
C HIS A 4 -10.37 22.70 9.46
N ALA A 5 -11.41 22.64 8.63
CA ALA A 5 -11.60 21.57 7.64
C ALA A 5 -11.25 22.08 6.23
N HIS A 6 -10.10 22.75 6.07
CA HIS A 6 -9.50 22.87 4.75
C HIS A 6 -9.04 21.47 4.36
N SER A 7 -9.88 20.81 3.58
CA SER A 7 -9.78 19.41 3.18
C SER A 7 -8.35 19.00 2.84
N ILE A 8 -7.87 17.93 3.48
CA ILE A 8 -6.59 17.26 3.17
C ILE A 8 -6.50 16.95 1.66
N ALA A 9 -7.64 16.72 1.00
CA ALA A 9 -7.70 16.51 -0.45
C ALA A 9 -7.26 17.73 -1.28
N ALA A 10 -7.43 18.96 -0.78
CA ALA A 10 -6.97 20.16 -1.46
C ALA A 10 -5.45 20.32 -1.41
N VAL A 11 -4.82 19.88 -0.30
CA VAL A 11 -3.36 19.90 -0.15
C VAL A 11 -2.70 18.79 -0.99
N ALA A 12 -3.31 17.60 -1.05
CA ALA A 12 -2.83 16.50 -1.89
C ALA A 12 -2.81 16.86 -3.40
N LYS A 13 -3.79 17.63 -3.87
CA LYS A 13 -3.91 18.04 -5.28
C LYS A 13 -2.83 19.04 -5.75
N ALA A 14 -2.11 19.68 -4.82
CA ALA A 14 -1.16 20.76 -5.12
C ALA A 14 0.31 20.33 -5.18
N LEU A 15 0.64 19.09 -4.82
CA LEU A 15 1.99 18.57 -4.97
C LEU A 15 2.23 18.16 -6.43
N PRO A 16 3.39 18.48 -7.03
CA PRO A 16 3.73 17.97 -8.35
C PRO A 16 3.60 16.44 -8.33
N ARG A 17 2.82 15.90 -9.26
CA ARG A 17 2.68 14.45 -9.43
C ARG A 17 4.07 13.87 -9.62
N SER A 18 4.39 12.82 -8.88
CA SER A 18 5.63 12.06 -9.06
C SER A 18 5.81 11.73 -10.55
N THR A 19 7.05 11.79 -11.05
CA THR A 19 7.47 11.25 -12.35
C THR A 19 7.46 9.71 -12.32
N ALA A 20 6.43 9.14 -11.71
CA ALA A 20 6.34 7.72 -11.44
C ALA A 20 6.21 6.96 -12.75
N PHE A 21 7.06 5.95 -12.87
CA PHE A 21 7.11 5.06 -14.01
C PHE A 21 6.24 3.83 -13.72
N TYR A 22 5.39 3.46 -14.67
CA TYR A 22 4.64 2.22 -14.62
C TYR A 22 5.28 1.22 -15.58
N PRO A 23 5.93 0.15 -15.08
CA PRO A 23 6.45 -0.89 -15.92
C PRO A 23 5.34 -1.57 -16.74
N ALA A 24 5.61 -1.96 -17.98
CA ALA A 24 4.60 -2.52 -18.88
C ALA A 24 3.98 -3.84 -18.37
N ASP A 25 4.73 -4.59 -17.57
CA ASP A 25 4.35 -5.85 -16.93
C ASP A 25 3.80 -5.65 -15.51
N TYR A 26 3.63 -4.40 -15.06
CA TYR A 26 3.09 -4.12 -13.73
C TYR A 26 1.57 -4.36 -13.70
N VAL A 27 1.14 -5.18 -12.75
CA VAL A 27 -0.27 -5.41 -12.43
C VAL A 27 -0.48 -5.14 -10.96
N PHE A 28 -1.38 -4.20 -10.64
CA PHE A 28 -1.72 -3.94 -9.24
C PHE A 28 -2.44 -5.16 -8.62
N PRO A 29 -1.92 -5.71 -7.51
CA PRO A 29 -2.42 -6.94 -6.91
C PRO A 29 -3.81 -6.73 -6.30
N ARG A 30 -4.78 -7.55 -6.72
CA ARG A 30 -6.17 -7.53 -6.22
C ARG A 30 -6.68 -8.89 -5.73
N GLY A 31 -5.88 -9.95 -5.89
CA GLY A 31 -6.32 -11.32 -5.72
C GLY A 31 -6.78 -11.71 -4.31
N LYS A 32 -6.45 -10.90 -3.30
CA LYS A 32 -6.84 -11.11 -1.90
C LYS A 32 -7.70 -9.98 -1.33
N LEU A 33 -8.23 -9.10 -2.18
CA LEU A 33 -9.17 -8.08 -1.72
C LEU A 33 -10.52 -8.72 -1.40
N ALA A 34 -11.06 -8.42 -0.23
CA ALA A 34 -12.43 -8.79 0.12
C ALA A 34 -13.45 -8.03 -0.75
N GLU A 35 -14.58 -8.66 -1.03
CA GLU A 35 -15.69 -7.99 -1.70
C GLU A 35 -16.26 -6.86 -0.84
N VAL A 36 -16.58 -5.74 -1.49
CA VAL A 36 -17.11 -4.53 -0.83
C VAL A 36 -18.65 -4.56 -0.75
N VAL A 37 -19.28 -5.70 -1.04
CA VAL A 37 -20.74 -5.83 -1.10
C VAL A 37 -21.30 -6.03 0.31
N GLY A 38 -22.37 -5.30 0.65
CA GLY A 38 -23.11 -5.53 1.90
C GLY A 38 -22.48 -4.92 3.16
N LEU A 39 -21.52 -4.00 3.03
CA LEU A 39 -20.84 -3.37 4.18
C LEU A 39 -21.69 -2.34 4.96
N GLY A 40 -22.92 -2.09 4.50
CA GLY A 40 -23.83 -1.14 5.14
C GLY A 40 -23.23 0.27 5.18
N LYS A 41 -23.04 0.82 6.39
CA LYS A 41 -22.45 2.15 6.62
C LYS A 41 -20.95 2.12 6.91
N ARG A 42 -20.31 0.94 6.88
CA ARG A 42 -18.88 0.82 7.18
C ARG A 42 -18.04 1.27 6.00
N GLN A 43 -17.03 2.08 6.27
CA GLN A 43 -16.04 2.52 5.30
C GLN A 43 -15.07 1.38 4.99
N PRO A 44 -14.93 0.95 3.73
CA PRO A 44 -13.90 0.00 3.33
C PRO A 44 -12.53 0.64 3.48
N VAL A 45 -11.59 -0.07 4.09
CA VAL A 45 -10.21 0.40 4.29
C VAL A 45 -9.22 -0.67 3.89
N VAL A 46 -8.06 -0.23 3.40
CA VAL A 46 -6.88 -1.08 3.19
C VAL A 46 -5.77 -0.63 4.12
N ALA A 47 -5.00 -1.58 4.65
CA ALA A 47 -3.80 -1.27 5.41
C ALA A 47 -2.58 -1.29 4.47
N VAL A 48 -1.78 -0.23 4.44
CA VAL A 48 -0.56 -0.18 3.63
C VAL A 48 0.64 0.00 4.55
N ALA A 49 1.60 -0.92 4.46
CA ALA A 49 2.87 -0.83 5.18
C ALA A 49 3.99 -0.57 4.16
N CYS A 50 4.57 0.63 4.22
CA CYS A 50 5.76 0.97 3.44
C CYS A 50 7.02 0.68 4.28
N GLY A 51 8.07 0.11 3.68
CA GLY A 51 9.27 -0.20 4.45
C GLY A 51 10.38 -0.86 3.65
N SER A 52 11.55 -1.03 4.27
CA SER A 52 12.68 -1.68 3.61
C SER A 52 12.45 -3.17 3.40
N TYR A 53 11.96 -3.90 4.41
CA TYR A 53 11.80 -5.36 4.38
C TYR A 53 13.06 -6.11 3.92
N SER A 54 14.17 -5.85 4.60
CA SER A 54 15.50 -6.36 4.26
C SER A 54 16.13 -7.13 5.44
N PRO A 55 15.59 -8.30 5.84
CA PRO A 55 14.41 -8.97 5.28
C PRO A 55 13.09 -8.60 6.00
N VAL A 56 11.96 -9.05 5.45
CA VAL A 56 10.69 -9.11 6.19
C VAL A 56 10.81 -10.06 7.38
N THR A 57 10.01 -9.85 8.42
CA THR A 57 10.03 -10.65 9.66
C THR A 57 8.63 -10.86 10.20
N ASN A 58 8.47 -11.82 11.13
CA ASN A 58 7.20 -12.09 11.80
C ASN A 58 6.61 -10.87 12.52
N LEU A 59 7.45 -9.93 12.97
CA LEU A 59 6.96 -8.71 13.60
C LEU A 59 6.20 -7.83 12.60
N HIS A 60 6.68 -7.73 11.36
CA HIS A 60 5.99 -6.98 10.31
C HIS A 60 4.62 -7.59 9.99
N LEU A 61 4.53 -8.92 9.94
CA LEU A 61 3.25 -9.63 9.79
C LEU A 61 2.34 -9.37 10.99
N ARG A 62 2.89 -9.42 12.22
CA ARG A 62 2.12 -9.16 13.43
C ARG A 62 1.53 -7.75 13.46
N MET A 63 2.21 -6.76 12.89
CA MET A 63 1.67 -5.39 12.77
C MET A 63 0.37 -5.35 11.96
N PHE A 64 0.26 -6.13 10.88
CA PHE A 64 -0.98 -6.24 10.11
C PHE A 64 -2.10 -6.86 10.94
N GLU A 65 -1.82 -7.96 11.63
CA GLU A 65 -2.82 -8.63 12.47
C GLU A 65 -3.32 -7.71 13.60
N MET A 66 -2.42 -6.96 14.24
CA MET A 66 -2.79 -5.96 15.25
C MET A 66 -3.64 -4.83 14.66
N ALA A 67 -3.33 -4.36 13.46
CA ALA A 67 -4.13 -3.36 12.77
C ALA A 67 -5.52 -3.90 12.39
N ARG A 68 -5.60 -5.17 11.97
CA ARG A 68 -6.86 -5.83 11.66
C ARG A 68 -7.74 -5.99 12.89
N ASP A 69 -7.17 -6.44 14.01
CA ASP A 69 -7.90 -6.58 15.27
C ASP A 69 -8.47 -5.20 15.69
N TYR A 70 -7.64 -4.16 15.67
CA TYR A 70 -8.08 -2.80 15.95
C TYR A 70 -9.22 -2.37 15.02
N ILE A 71 -9.06 -2.49 13.70
CA ILE A 71 -10.08 -2.06 12.71
C ILE A 71 -11.37 -2.88 12.84
N SER A 72 -11.29 -4.15 13.19
CA SER A 72 -12.47 -5.02 13.37
C SER A 72 -13.36 -4.56 14.53
N ASP A 73 -12.76 -4.00 15.57
CA ASP A 73 -13.47 -3.41 16.71
C ASP A 73 -14.06 -2.02 16.39
N HIS A 74 -13.68 -1.40 15.25
CA HIS A 74 -14.22 -0.09 14.87
C HIS A 74 -15.61 -0.23 14.24
N PRO A 75 -16.65 0.44 14.78
CA PRO A 75 -18.02 0.27 14.31
C PRO A 75 -18.24 0.70 12.86
N ASN A 76 -17.39 1.61 12.37
CA ASN A 76 -17.55 2.31 11.10
C ASN A 76 -16.50 1.93 10.05
N LEU A 77 -15.58 1.01 10.34
CA LEU A 77 -14.54 0.61 9.39
C LEU A 77 -14.70 -0.87 9.02
N HIS A 78 -14.21 -1.22 7.84
CA HIS A 78 -14.14 -2.60 7.40
C HIS A 78 -12.87 -2.82 6.59
N LEU A 79 -11.95 -3.62 7.13
CA LEU A 79 -10.70 -3.94 6.45
C LEU A 79 -10.96 -4.90 5.29
N ILE A 80 -10.58 -4.48 4.08
CA ILE A 80 -10.77 -5.28 2.85
C ILE A 80 -9.46 -5.83 2.29
N GLY A 81 -8.31 -5.48 2.86
CA GLY A 81 -7.00 -6.00 2.43
C GLY A 81 -5.82 -5.28 3.07
N GLY A 82 -4.65 -5.88 2.93
CA GLY A 82 -3.37 -5.36 3.39
C GLY A 82 -2.30 -5.42 2.31
N TYR A 83 -1.38 -4.46 2.29
CA TYR A 83 -0.28 -4.41 1.32
C TYR A 83 1.06 -4.12 2.00
N PHE A 84 2.03 -4.98 1.76
CA PHE A 84 3.43 -4.58 1.83
C PHE A 84 3.79 -3.76 0.60
N SER A 85 4.46 -2.63 0.81
CA SER A 85 5.08 -1.80 -0.23
C SER A 85 6.58 -1.70 0.06
N PRO A 86 7.41 -2.58 -0.52
CA PRO A 86 8.85 -2.50 -0.36
C PRO A 86 9.42 -1.24 -1.02
N VAL A 87 10.28 -0.53 -0.30
CA VAL A 87 10.92 0.70 -0.80
C VAL A 87 11.80 0.43 -2.03
N SER A 88 12.00 1.42 -2.89
CA SER A 88 12.97 1.35 -3.99
C SER A 88 14.43 1.27 -3.50
N ASP A 89 15.29 0.66 -4.32
CA ASP A 89 16.73 0.62 -4.04
C ASP A 89 17.37 2.03 -4.04
N ALA A 90 16.71 3.01 -4.68
CA ALA A 90 17.06 4.42 -4.65
C ALA A 90 16.99 5.07 -3.24
N TYR A 91 16.41 4.37 -2.26
CA TYR A 91 16.48 4.77 -0.85
C TYR A 91 17.92 4.80 -0.31
N ASN A 92 18.86 4.09 -0.95
CA ASN A 92 20.30 4.12 -0.65
C ASN A 92 20.64 3.85 0.83
N LYS A 93 19.82 3.07 1.54
CA LYS A 93 20.12 2.65 2.91
C LYS A 93 21.29 1.64 2.90
N PRO A 94 22.33 1.83 3.74
CA PRO A 94 23.42 0.87 3.84
C PRO A 94 22.93 -0.54 4.16
N GLY A 95 23.40 -1.53 3.40
CA GLY A 95 23.01 -2.93 3.57
C GLY A 95 21.60 -3.29 3.07
N LEU A 96 20.94 -2.41 2.31
CA LEU A 96 19.67 -2.72 1.67
C LEU A 96 19.88 -3.78 0.59
N VAL A 97 19.24 -4.95 0.77
CA VAL A 97 19.20 -6.00 -0.25
C VAL A 97 18.45 -5.48 -1.48
N SER A 98 18.80 -5.94 -2.69
CA SER A 98 18.12 -5.51 -3.92
C SER A 98 16.61 -5.76 -3.88
N TRP A 99 15.85 -4.87 -4.51
CA TRP A 99 14.39 -4.90 -4.46
C TRP A 99 13.75 -6.22 -4.90
N PRO A 100 14.24 -6.96 -5.92
CA PRO A 100 13.58 -8.19 -6.36
C PRO A 100 13.57 -9.25 -5.27
N HIS A 101 14.66 -9.36 -4.50
CA HIS A 101 14.75 -10.30 -3.38
C HIS A 101 13.81 -9.91 -2.24
N ARG A 102 13.68 -8.61 -1.95
CA ARG A 102 12.81 -8.13 -0.87
C ARG A 102 11.33 -8.33 -1.22
N VAL A 103 10.94 -8.05 -2.46
CA VAL A 103 9.60 -8.38 -2.97
C VAL A 103 9.33 -9.88 -2.85
N ALA A 104 10.22 -10.73 -3.37
CA ALA A 104 10.05 -12.19 -3.31
C ALA A 104 9.95 -12.71 -1.87
N MET A 105 10.75 -12.19 -0.94
CA MET A 105 10.65 -12.54 0.48
C MET A 105 9.31 -12.11 1.10
N CYS A 106 8.80 -10.92 0.77
CA CYS A 106 7.48 -10.48 1.23
C CYS A 106 6.35 -11.33 0.63
N GLU A 107 6.45 -11.72 -0.64
CA GLU A 107 5.46 -12.57 -1.31
C GLU A 107 5.42 -13.96 -0.66
N GLU A 108 6.59 -14.57 -0.43
CA GLU A 108 6.70 -15.83 0.28
C GLU A 108 6.18 -15.74 1.72
N ALA A 109 6.51 -14.65 2.45
CA ALA A 109 6.05 -14.43 3.82
C ALA A 109 4.53 -14.21 3.93
N THR A 110 3.86 -13.84 2.84
CA THR A 110 2.42 -13.60 2.79
C THR A 110 1.65 -14.66 2.01
N LYS A 111 2.31 -15.69 1.49
CA LYS A 111 1.67 -16.72 0.64
C LYS A 111 0.47 -17.39 1.31
N ASP A 112 0.58 -17.66 2.62
CA ASP A 112 -0.44 -18.36 3.41
C ASP A 112 -1.47 -17.38 4.03
N SER A 113 -1.27 -16.07 3.86
CA SER A 113 -2.27 -15.06 4.25
C SER A 113 -3.36 -14.96 3.19
N ASP A 114 -4.60 -14.87 3.63
CA ASP A 114 -5.79 -14.69 2.78
C ASP A 114 -6.13 -13.23 2.48
N TRP A 115 -5.45 -12.26 3.12
CA TRP A 115 -5.82 -10.83 3.02
C TRP A 115 -4.63 -9.87 2.79
N ILE A 116 -3.39 -10.35 2.94
CA ILE A 116 -2.17 -9.53 2.77
C ILE A 116 -1.50 -9.86 1.43
N MET A 117 -1.21 -8.82 0.64
CA MET A 117 -0.51 -8.87 -0.65
C MET A 117 0.77 -8.02 -0.62
N VAL A 118 1.55 -8.10 -1.69
CA VAL A 118 2.73 -7.27 -1.91
C VAL A 118 2.53 -6.47 -3.18
N ASP A 119 2.59 -5.15 -3.10
CA ASP A 119 2.65 -4.29 -4.27
C ASP A 119 4.11 -3.92 -4.54
N SER A 120 4.59 -4.25 -5.74
CA SER A 120 5.98 -4.00 -6.13
C SER A 120 6.17 -2.63 -6.81
N TRP A 121 5.11 -1.84 -7.00
CA TRP A 121 5.20 -0.57 -7.72
C TRP A 121 6.27 0.37 -7.18
N GLU A 122 6.28 0.64 -5.86
CA GLU A 122 7.25 1.52 -5.21
C GLU A 122 8.69 1.03 -5.45
N SER A 123 8.89 -0.28 -5.27
CA SER A 123 10.20 -0.92 -5.34
C SER A 123 10.86 -0.81 -6.72
N ARG A 124 10.03 -0.70 -7.77
CA ARG A 124 10.44 -0.64 -9.19
C ARG A 124 10.69 0.79 -9.68
N GLN A 125 10.46 1.80 -8.85
CA GLN A 125 10.74 3.19 -9.20
C GLN A 125 12.25 3.46 -9.23
N LYS A 126 12.69 4.22 -10.23
CA LYS A 126 14.11 4.64 -10.37
C LYS A 126 14.55 5.61 -9.28
N GLU A 127 13.60 6.35 -8.71
CA GLU A 127 13.82 7.34 -7.67
C GLU A 127 13.06 6.97 -6.40
N TYR A 128 13.55 7.46 -5.26
CA TYR A 128 12.86 7.30 -3.98
C TYR A 128 11.49 7.98 -4.03
N GLN A 129 10.45 7.25 -3.62
CA GLN A 129 9.09 7.78 -3.54
C GLN A 129 8.78 8.20 -2.11
N ARG A 130 8.20 9.38 -1.94
CA ARG A 130 7.64 9.77 -0.65
C ARG A 130 6.43 8.88 -0.36
N THR A 131 6.28 8.42 0.88
CA THR A 131 5.14 7.59 1.31
C THR A 131 3.77 8.17 0.93
N ALA A 132 3.62 9.51 0.95
CA ALA A 132 2.39 10.16 0.48
C ALA A 132 2.04 9.80 -0.98
N TRP A 133 3.03 9.78 -1.88
CA TRP A 133 2.83 9.42 -3.29
C TRP A 133 2.55 7.93 -3.48
N VAL A 134 3.14 7.08 -2.63
CA VAL A 134 2.80 5.65 -2.59
C VAL A 134 1.33 5.48 -2.20
N LEU A 135 0.86 6.18 -1.17
CA LEU A 135 -0.55 6.15 -0.77
C LEU A 135 -1.49 6.74 -1.84
N ASP A 136 -1.07 7.80 -2.54
CA ASP A 136 -1.82 8.33 -3.69
C ASP A 136 -1.95 7.29 -4.81
N HIS A 137 -0.87 6.54 -5.11
CA HIS A 137 -0.89 5.42 -6.04
C HIS A 137 -1.91 4.34 -5.62
N PHE A 138 -1.89 3.88 -4.36
CA PHE A 138 -2.88 2.93 -3.85
C PHE A 138 -4.31 3.47 -4.00
N ASN A 139 -4.53 4.74 -3.67
CA ASN A 139 -5.83 5.38 -3.82
C ASN A 139 -6.29 5.42 -5.29
N GLU A 140 -5.40 5.74 -6.23
CA GLU A 140 -5.69 5.71 -7.66
C GLU A 140 -6.00 4.30 -8.17
N MET A 141 -5.24 3.29 -7.74
CA MET A 141 -5.44 1.91 -8.18
C MET A 141 -6.70 1.27 -7.59
N LEU A 142 -7.09 1.64 -6.37
CA LEU A 142 -8.26 1.09 -5.70
C LEU A 142 -9.55 1.84 -6.02
N ASN A 143 -9.50 3.17 -6.14
CA ASN A 143 -10.69 4.01 -6.29
C ASN A 143 -10.82 4.68 -7.67
N GLY A 144 -9.75 4.70 -8.47
CA GLY A 144 -9.78 5.22 -9.84
C GLY A 144 -10.21 4.17 -10.87
N ASN A 145 -10.29 4.56 -12.14
CA ASN A 145 -10.66 3.68 -13.27
C ASN A 145 -9.60 2.61 -13.62
N GLY A 146 -8.62 2.36 -12.73
CA GLY A 146 -7.94 1.07 -12.63
C GLY A 146 -7.16 0.56 -13.84
N GLN A 147 -6.55 1.42 -14.65
CA GLN A 147 -5.58 1.02 -15.66
C GLN A 147 -4.27 1.77 -15.36
N ALA A 148 -3.24 1.04 -14.92
CA ALA A 148 -1.87 1.56 -14.99
C ALA A 148 -1.62 1.91 -16.47
N GLY A 149 -1.04 3.08 -16.73
CA GLY A 149 -1.05 3.76 -18.03
C GLY A 149 -0.84 2.86 -19.26
N ASN A 150 -1.62 3.16 -20.30
CA ASN A 150 -1.48 2.69 -21.68
C ASN A 150 -0.25 3.34 -22.34
#